data_AF-R7EW16-F1
#
_entry.id   AF-R7EW16-F1
#
_cell.length_a   1.000
_cell.length_b   1.000
_cell.length_c   1.000
_cell.angle_alpha   90.00
_cell.angle_beta   90.00
_cell.angle_gamma   90.00
#
_symmetry.space_group_name_H-M   'P 1'
#
loop_
_entity.id
_entity.type
_entity.pdbx_description
1 polymer ?
#
loop_
_entity_poly.entity_id
_entity_poly.type
_entity_poly.pdbx_seq_one_letter_code
_entity_poly.pdbx_strand_id
1 'polypeptide(L)' 'MVGVMSDVRGVNIWVNFTETDAGVLCEIRSNKYNINPVAVKYGGGGHAMASGATLPDHKTAMAMLADLDAMMKEDDRK' A
#
# COMPACT_ATOMS: atom_id res chain seq x y z
N MET A 1 13.46 0.06 -5.53
CA MET A 1 12.88 -1.31 -5.59
C MET A 1 11.40 -1.30 -5.93
N VAL A 2 10.62 -0.27 -5.57
CA VAL A 2 9.17 -0.26 -5.83
C VAL A 2 8.77 -0.19 -7.31
N GLY A 3 9.61 0.31 -8.22
CA GLY A 3 9.24 0.41 -9.65
C GLY A 3 9.22 -0.92 -10.42
N VAL A 4 9.80 -2.00 -9.87
CA VAL A 4 10.02 -3.25 -10.63
C VAL A 4 8.72 -4.05 -10.84
N MET A 5 7.70 -3.80 -10.01
CA MET A 5 6.42 -4.49 -10.07
C MET A 5 5.39 -3.79 -10.97
N SER A 6 5.71 -2.61 -11.52
CA SER A 6 4.77 -1.77 -12.28
C SER A 6 4.24 -2.44 -13.55
N ASP A 7 5.01 -3.35 -14.15
CA ASP A 7 4.68 -3.99 -15.44
C ASP A 7 4.00 -5.37 -15.28
N VAL A 8 3.68 -5.78 -14.05
CA VAL A 8 2.98 -7.05 -13.82
C VAL A 8 1.52 -6.89 -14.24
N ARG A 9 1.15 -7.51 -15.36
CA ARG A 9 -0.22 -7.47 -15.89
C ARG A 9 -1.23 -7.95 -14.85
N GLY A 10 -2.28 -7.15 -14.64
CA GLY A 10 -3.35 -7.44 -13.68
C GLY A 10 -3.07 -7.00 -12.24
N VAL A 11 -1.88 -6.45 -11.96
CA VAL A 11 -1.55 -5.88 -10.65
C VAL A 11 -1.72 -4.36 -10.71
N ASN A 12 -2.69 -3.85 -9.95
CA ASN A 12 -3.02 -2.43 -9.94
C ASN A 12 -2.48 -1.68 -8.71
N ILE A 13 -2.21 -2.42 -7.63
CA ILE A 13 -1.62 -1.92 -6.39
C ILE A 13 -0.53 -2.90 -5.98
N TRP A 14 0.60 -2.37 -5.52
CA TRP A 14 1.64 -3.18 -4.89
C TRP A 14 2.25 -2.43 -3.71
N VAL A 15 2.72 -3.21 -2.73
CA VAL A 15 3.29 -2.69 -1.49
C VAL A 15 4.56 -3.47 -1.15
N ASN A 16 5.60 -2.74 -0.75
CA ASN A 16 6.82 -3.30 -0.19
C ASN A 16 6.79 -3.11 1.33
N PHE A 17 6.93 -4.21 2.07
CA PHE A 17 7.07 -4.21 3.53
C PHE A 17 8.52 -4.54 3.88
N THR A 18 9.19 -3.63 4.58
CA THR A 18 10.57 -3.83 5.06
C THR A 18 10.60 -3.72 6.57
N GLU A 19 10.93 -4.82 7.26
CA GLU A 19 11.16 -4.80 8.70
C GLU A 19 12.46 -4.07 9.03
N THR A 20 12.37 -3.14 9.98
CA THR A 20 13.48 -2.32 10.47
C THR A 20 13.40 -2.22 11.99
N ASP A 21 14.47 -1.75 12.64
CA ASP A 21 14.48 -1.50 14.09
C ASP A 21 13.40 -0.48 14.53
N ALA A 22 12.92 0.36 13.61
CA ALA A 22 11.88 1.36 13.86
C ALA A 22 10.45 0.86 13.58
N GLY A 23 10.28 -0.40 13.18
CA GLY A 23 9.01 -0.98 12.75
C GLY A 23 9.02 -1.42 11.29
N VAL A 24 7.84 -1.55 10.68
CA VAL A 24 7.67 -2.02 9.30
C VAL A 24 7.48 -0.83 8.36
N LEU A 25 8.50 -0.53 7.57
CA LEU A 25 8.41 0.47 6.52
C LEU A 25 7.57 -0.05 5.36
N CYS A 26 6.54 0.70 5.00
CA CYS A 26 5.58 0.36 3.95
C CYS A 26 5.69 1.35 2.81
N GLU A 27 6.04 0.88 1.63
CA GLU A 27 6.06 1.68 0.41
C GLU A 27 4.99 1.17 -0.54
N ILE A 28 3.94 1.96 -0.74
CA ILE A 28 2.78 1.60 -1.54
C ILE A 28 2.84 2.34 -2.87
N ARG A 29 2.50 1.64 -3.94
CA ARG A 29 2.39 2.17 -5.29
C ARG A 29 1.13 1.63 -5.95
N SER A 30 0.64 2.41 -6.90
CA SER A 30 -0.56 2.09 -7.64
C SER A 30 -0.45 2.68 -9.05
N ASN A 31 -1.09 2.02 -10.02
CA ASN A 31 -1.21 2.51 -11.39
C ASN A 31 -2.63 3.01 -11.71
N LYS A 32 -3.60 2.79 -10.81
CA LYS A 32 -5.03 3.07 -11.05
C LYS A 32 -5.72 3.73 -9.85
N TYR A 33 -5.48 3.22 -8.65
CA TYR A 33 -6.19 3.58 -7.42
C TYR A 33 -5.52 4.68 -6.62
N ASN A 34 -6.30 5.59 -6.05
CA ASN A 34 -5.81 6.54 -5.06
C ASN A 34 -5.55 5.84 -3.72
N ILE A 35 -4.29 5.46 -3.49
CA ILE A 35 -3.83 4.71 -2.30
C ILE A 35 -3.49 5.60 -1.10
N ASN A 36 -3.48 6.93 -1.27
CA ASN A 36 -3.13 7.87 -0.21
C ASN A 36 -4.04 7.74 1.04
N PRO A 37 -5.37 7.62 0.93
CA PRO A 37 -6.23 7.49 2.11
C PRO A 37 -5.89 6.28 2.98
N VAL A 38 -5.44 5.17 2.39
CA VAL A 38 -4.99 4.00 3.14
C VAL A 38 -3.70 4.33 3.87
N ALA A 39 -2.70 4.92 3.22
CA ALA A 39 -1.47 5.32 3.91
C ALA A 39 -1.72 6.28 5.08
N VAL A 40 -2.62 7.26 4.91
CA VAL A 40 -3.00 8.21 5.97
C VAL A 40 -3.70 7.51 7.14
N LYS A 41 -4.57 6.52 6.88
CA LYS A 41 -5.23 5.72 7.92
C LYS A 41 -4.23 5.06 8.88
N TYR A 42 -3.05 4.70 8.37
CA TYR A 42 -1.99 4.05 9.13
C TYR A 42 -0.91 5.02 9.64
N GLY A 43 -1.19 6.33 9.67
CA GLY A 43 -0.25 7.35 10.19
C GLY A 43 0.86 7.73 9.22
N GLY A 44 0.73 7.37 7.95
CA GLY A 44 1.64 7.77 6.87
C GLY A 44 1.08 8.88 5.99
N GLY A 45 1.46 8.87 4.72
CA GLY A 45 1.01 9.85 3.72
C GLY A 45 1.69 9.68 2.36
N GLY A 46 1.60 10.71 1.51
CA GLY A 46 2.24 10.75 0.19
C GLY A 46 1.30 11.20 -0.94
N HIS A 47 1.59 10.80 -2.16
CA HIS A 47 0.81 11.10 -3.35
C HIS A 47 -0.19 9.99 -3.68
N ALA A 48 -1.20 10.33 -4.50
CA ALA A 48 -2.29 9.43 -4.86
C ALA A 48 -1.83 8.06 -5.39
N MET A 49 -0.73 8.00 -6.15
CA MET A 49 -0.18 6.77 -6.74
C MET A 49 1.11 6.29 -6.05
N ALA A 50 1.61 7.03 -5.07
CA ALA A 50 2.86 6.75 -4.38
C ALA A 50 2.77 7.25 -2.95
N SER A 51 2.45 6.35 -2.02
CA SER A 51 2.29 6.66 -0.61
C SER A 51 3.09 5.68 0.26
N GLY A 52 3.19 5.96 1.55
CA GLY A 52 3.87 5.07 2.48
C GLY A 52 3.56 5.38 3.94
N ALA A 53 3.91 4.46 4.82
CA ALA A 53 3.74 4.56 6.27
C ALA A 53 4.81 3.74 6.99
N THR A 54 5.08 4.05 8.26
CA THR A 54 5.88 3.19 9.15
C THR A 54 4.93 2.57 10.17
N LEU A 55 4.78 1.25 10.13
CA LEU A 55 3.84 0.51 10.96
C LEU A 55 4.55 -0.09 12.19
N PRO A 56 3.84 -0.28 13.31
CA PRO A 56 4.45 -0.79 14.52
C PRO A 56 4.83 -2.27 14.44
N ASP A 57 4.10 -3.08 13.67
CA ASP A 57 4.30 -4.53 13.60
C ASP A 57 3.79 -5.17 12.30
N HIS A 58 4.17 -6.43 12.09
CA HIS A 58 3.72 -7.25 10.96
C HIS A 58 2.19 -7.43 10.94
N LYS A 59 1.54 -7.47 12.11
CA LYS A 59 0.07 -7.59 12.19
C LYS A 59 -0.62 -6.38 11.55
N THR A 60 -0.11 -5.20 11.80
CA THR A 60 -0.61 -3.95 11.22
C THR A 60 -0.30 -3.88 9.72
N ALA A 61 0.84 -4.40 9.27
CA ALA A 61 1.15 -4.56 7.84
C ALA A 61 0.11 -5.43 7.12
N MET A 62 -0.27 -6.57 7.70
CA MET A 62 -1.30 -7.43 7.13
C MET A 62 -2.69 -6.78 7.12
N ALA A 63 -3.01 -5.97 8.14
CA ALA A 63 -4.23 -5.16 8.14
C ALA A 63 -4.24 -4.12 7.01
N MET A 64 -3.10 -3.44 6.78
CA MET A 64 -2.94 -2.50 5.67
C MET A 64 -3.13 -3.19 4.32
N LEU A 65 -2.57 -4.39 4.14
CA LEU A 65 -2.74 -5.18 2.94
C LEU A 65 -4.22 -5.50 2.68
N ALA A 66 -4.96 -5.92 3.71
CA ALA A 66 -6.40 -6.20 3.59
C ALA A 66 -7.23 -4.96 3.21
N ASP A 67 -6.86 -3.77 3.70
CA ASP A 67 -7.52 -2.52 3.28
C ASP A 67 -7.24 -2.16 1.82
N LEU A 68 -6.02 -2.43 1.32
CA LEU A 68 -5.69 -2.25 -0.10
C LEU A 68 -6.50 -3.22 -0.98
N ASP A 69 -6.66 -4.47 -0.56
CA ASP A 69 -7.51 -5.45 -1.27
C ASP A 69 -8.99 -5.04 -1.27
N ALA A 70 -9.49 -4.48 -0.16
CA ALA A 70 -10.86 -3.99 -0.06
C ALA A 70 -11.11 -2.82 -1.02
N MET A 71 -10.15 -1.89 -1.11
CA MET A 71 -10.19 -0.77 -2.06
C MET A 71 -10.33 -1.25 -3.51
N MET A 72 -9.59 -2.29 -3.91
CA MET A 72 -9.69 -2.86 -5.26
C MET A 72 -11.08 -3.46 -5.52
N LYS A 73 -11.63 -4.21 -4.56
CA LYS A 73 -12.95 -4.86 -4.68
C LYS A 73 -14.13 -3.89 -4.73
N GLU A 74 -14.00 -2.69 -4.15
CA GLU A 74 -15.04 -1.67 -4.22
C GLU A 74 -15.15 -1.00 -5.59
N ASP A 75 -14.04 -0.89 -6.31
CA ASP A 75 -14.01 -0.31 -7.66
C ASP A 75 -14.46 -1.29 -8.73
N ASP A 76 -14.09 -2.58 -8.61
CA ASP A 76 -14.52 -3.62 -9.56
C ASP A 76 -16.04 -3.87 -9.54
N ARG A 77 -16.75 -3.34 -8.53
CA ARG A 77 -18.21 -3.40 -8.40
C ARG A 77 -18.93 -2.19 -9.01
N LYS A 78 -18.20 -1.19 -9.52
CA LYS A 78 -18.74 -0.03 -10.24
C LYS A 78 -18.68 -0.25 -11.74
#